data_AF-A0A968YFD7-F1
#
_entry.id   AF-A0A968YFD7-F1
#
_cell.length_a   1.000
_cell.length_b   1.000
_cell.length_c   1.000
_cell.angle_alpha   90.00
_cell.angle_beta   90.00
_cell.angle_gamma   90.00
#
_symmetry.space_group_name_H-M   'P 1'
#
loop_
_entity.id
_entity.type
_entity.pdbx_description
1 polymer ?
#
loop_
_entity_poly.entity_id
_entity_poly.type
_entity_poly.pdbx_seq_one_letter_code
_entity_poly.pdbx_strand_id
1 'polypeptide(L)'
;MPNSPSFNHSLQDGETVALGASHAEKVSEWVGAIRGYLEKAEGAVSFSELVSGVRLPCVVVWLGVLLGGFEVRQVGGFYAGGGIWPS
;
A
#
# COMPACT_ATOMS: atom_id res chain seq x y z
N MET A 1 -17.50 -33.50 35.49
CA MET A 1 -16.96 -32.80 34.30
C MET A 1 -17.65 -31.44 34.21
N PRO A 2 -16.95 -30.30 34.23
CA PRO A 2 -17.56 -29.03 33.89
C PRO A 2 -17.25 -28.67 32.44
N ASN A 3 -18.30 -28.60 31.61
CA ASN A 3 -18.25 -27.95 30.30
C ASN A 3 -18.04 -26.45 30.51
N SER A 4 -16.86 -25.95 30.15
CA SER A 4 -16.60 -24.50 30.06
C SER A 4 -17.13 -24.00 28.72
N PRO A 5 -17.90 -22.89 28.67
CA PRO A 5 -18.56 -22.48 27.45
C PRO A 5 -17.61 -21.71 26.52
N SER A 6 -17.60 -22.09 25.25
CA SER A 6 -16.75 -21.60 24.15
C SER A 6 -17.04 -20.15 23.71
N PHE A 7 -17.07 -19.19 24.65
CA PHE A 7 -17.43 -17.80 24.34
C PHE A 7 -16.28 -16.94 23.78
N ASN A 8 -15.03 -17.42 23.75
CA ASN A 8 -13.88 -16.58 23.40
C ASN A 8 -13.49 -16.60 21.91
N HIS A 9 -13.96 -17.59 21.13
CA HIS A 9 -13.57 -17.71 19.71
C HIS A 9 -14.30 -16.72 18.78
N SER A 10 -15.55 -16.36 19.06
CA SER A 10 -16.35 -15.51 18.16
C SER A 10 -15.93 -14.03 18.17
N LEU A 11 -15.34 -13.53 19.27
CA LEU A 11 -14.86 -12.16 19.36
C LEU A 11 -13.55 -11.97 18.58
N GLN A 12 -12.66 -12.95 18.61
CA GLN A 12 -11.42 -12.94 17.81
C GLN A 12 -11.69 -12.95 16.31
N ASP A 13 -12.75 -13.64 15.88
CA ASP A 13 -13.16 -13.64 14.47
C ASP A 13 -13.63 -12.23 14.05
N GLY A 14 -14.44 -11.56 14.88
CA GLY A 14 -14.92 -10.20 14.61
C GLY A 14 -13.80 -9.15 14.55
N GLU A 15 -12.83 -9.21 15.46
CA GLU A 15 -11.68 -8.30 15.49
C GLU A 15 -10.78 -8.47 14.26
N THR A 16 -10.52 -9.73 13.85
CA THR A 16 -9.72 -10.03 12.66
C THR A 16 -10.37 -9.49 11.38
N VAL A 17 -11.70 -9.65 11.27
CA VAL A 17 -12.49 -9.11 10.15
C VAL A 17 -12.43 -7.59 10.13
N ALA A 18 -12.60 -6.92 11.28
CA ALA A 18 -12.56 -5.47 11.38
C ALA A 18 -11.16 -4.89 11.06
N LEU A 19 -10.09 -5.51 11.56
CA LEU A 19 -8.70 -5.13 11.24
C LEU A 19 -8.39 -5.33 9.75
N GLY A 20 -8.81 -6.46 9.18
CA GLY A 20 -8.65 -6.74 7.75
C GLY A 20 -9.38 -5.72 6.87
N ALA A 21 -10.61 -5.37 7.24
CA ALA A 21 -11.38 -4.33 6.55
C ALA A 21 -10.69 -2.95 6.66
N SER A 22 -10.19 -2.58 7.84
CA SER A 22 -9.46 -1.32 8.04
C SER A 22 -8.16 -1.25 7.22
N HIS A 23 -7.41 -2.36 7.11
CA HIS A 23 -6.24 -2.41 6.23
C HIS A 23 -6.62 -2.25 4.75
N ALA A 24 -7.69 -2.91 4.29
CA ALA A 24 -8.17 -2.77 2.93
C ALA A 24 -8.69 -1.35 2.61
N GLU A 25 -9.35 -0.71 3.58
CA GLU A 25 -9.81 0.68 3.50
C GLU A 25 -8.62 1.63 3.32
N LYS A 26 -7.57 1.51 4.15
CA LYS A 26 -6.36 2.33 4.01
C LYS A 26 -5.66 2.14 2.68
N VAL A 27 -5.56 0.90 2.20
CA VAL A 27 -5.00 0.62 0.86
C VAL A 27 -5.83 1.31 -0.23
N SER A 28 -7.16 1.26 -0.11
CA SER A 28 -8.07 1.89 -1.07
C SER A 28 -7.92 3.42 -1.10
N GLU A 29 -7.73 4.05 0.06
CA GLU A 29 -7.44 5.49 0.16
C GLU A 29 -6.13 5.88 -0.54
N TRP A 30 -5.07 5.09 -0.32
CA TRP A 30 -3.77 5.34 -0.96
C TRP A 30 -3.87 5.20 -2.48
N VAL A 31 -4.53 4.14 -2.96
CA VAL A 31 -4.78 3.91 -4.40
C VAL A 31 -5.60 5.06 -4.99
N GLY A 32 -6.63 5.52 -4.28
CA GLY A 32 -7.45 6.66 -4.69
C GLY A 32 -6.64 7.95 -4.82
N ALA A 33 -5.78 8.25 -3.84
CA ALA A 33 -4.93 9.44 -3.85
C ALA A 33 -3.91 9.41 -5.01
N ILE A 34 -3.30 8.25 -5.25
CA ILE A 34 -2.38 8.02 -6.37
C ILE A 34 -3.10 8.19 -7.71
N ARG A 35 -4.27 7.57 -7.87
CA ARG A 35 -5.07 7.66 -9.10
C ARG A 35 -5.48 9.10 -9.39
N GLY A 36 -6.01 9.81 -8.39
CA GLY A 36 -6.43 11.21 -8.54
C GLY A 36 -5.27 12.16 -8.84
N TYR A 37 -4.03 11.81 -8.46
CA TYR A 37 -2.84 12.54 -8.90
C TYR A 37 -2.48 12.22 -10.35
N LEU A 38 -2.42 10.93 -10.71
CA LEU A 38 -2.06 10.49 -12.06
C LEU A 38 -3.05 10.95 -13.14
N GLU A 39 -4.35 11.01 -12.83
CA GLU A 39 -5.38 11.53 -13.75
C GLU A 39 -5.19 13.02 -14.10
N LYS A 40 -4.50 13.78 -13.25
CA LYS A 40 -4.18 15.19 -13.46
C LYS A 40 -2.81 15.41 -14.07
N ALA A 41 -1.97 14.38 -14.10
CA ALA A 41 -0.64 14.47 -14.66
C ALA A 41 -0.70 14.27 -16.18
N GLU A 42 0.05 15.08 -16.92
CA GLU A 42 0.17 14.93 -18.37
C GLU A 42 1.30 13.94 -18.69
N GLY A 43 0.94 12.70 -18.99
CA GLY A 43 1.87 11.67 -19.46
C GLY A 43 2.51 10.81 -18.36
N ALA A 44 3.73 10.33 -18.62
CA ALA A 44 4.43 9.44 -17.70
C ALA A 44 4.99 10.22 -16.51
N VAL A 45 4.72 9.74 -15.29
CA VAL A 45 5.16 10.35 -14.04
C VAL A 45 6.28 9.50 -13.43
N SER A 46 7.38 10.13 -13.01
CA SER A 46 8.42 9.41 -12.26
C SER A 46 7.95 9.06 -10.84
N PHE A 47 8.48 7.96 -10.28
CA PHE A 47 8.08 7.56 -8.93
C PHE A 47 8.38 8.64 -7.87
N SER A 48 9.49 9.38 -8.01
CA SER A 48 9.83 10.51 -7.13
C SER A 48 8.82 11.66 -7.22
N GLU A 49 8.36 12.01 -8.42
CA GLU A 49 7.34 13.05 -8.60
C GLU A 49 6.02 12.63 -7.96
N LEU A 50 5.62 11.36 -8.15
CA LEU A 50 4.42 10.81 -7.52
C LEU A 50 4.48 10.88 -5.99
N VAL A 51 5.59 10.48 -5.37
CA VAL A 51 5.78 10.57 -3.91
C VAL A 51 5.66 12.01 -3.43
N SER A 52 6.28 12.96 -4.13
CA SER A 52 6.23 14.37 -3.77
C SER A 52 4.83 14.99 -3.95
N GLY A 53 4.08 14.53 -4.97
CA GLY A 53 2.78 15.07 -5.35
C GLY A 53 1.64 14.61 -4.46
N VAL A 54 1.63 13.32 -4.09
CA VAL A 54 0.59 12.75 -3.22
C VAL A 54 0.88 13.02 -1.72
N ARG A 55 2.13 13.42 -1.39
CA ARG A 55 2.58 13.71 -0.02
C ARG A 55 2.38 12.55 0.97
N LEU A 56 2.48 11.32 0.48
CA LEU A 56 2.46 10.11 1.28
C LEU A 56 3.89 9.56 1.49
N PRO A 57 4.13 8.78 2.55
CA PRO A 57 5.42 8.12 2.74
C PRO A 57 5.80 7.27 1.52
N CYS A 58 7.08 7.28 1.13
CA CYS A 58 7.59 6.55 -0.02
C CYS A 58 7.13 5.08 -0.06
N VAL A 59 7.22 4.36 1.06
CA VAL A 59 6.78 2.96 1.17
C VAL A 59 5.27 2.79 0.94
N VAL A 60 4.45 3.75 1.40
CA VAL A 60 2.99 3.73 1.22
C VAL A 60 2.65 3.95 -0.24
N VAL A 61 3.32 4.89 -0.91
CA VAL A 61 3.14 5.13 -2.34
C VAL A 61 3.56 3.90 -3.14
N TRP A 62 4.69 3.26 -2.80
CA TRP A 62 5.12 2.03 -3.46
C TRP A 62 4.11 0.89 -3.31
N LEU A 63 3.57 0.69 -2.10
CA LEU A 63 2.53 -0.32 -1.86
C LEU A 63 1.23 0.02 -2.61
N GLY A 64 0.80 1.28 -2.60
CA GLY A 64 -0.38 1.72 -3.34
C GLY A 64 -0.23 1.52 -4.85
N VAL A 65 0.97 1.74 -5.40
CA VAL A 65 1.26 1.48 -6.81
C VAL A 65 1.21 -0.03 -7.12
N LEU A 66 1.85 -0.88 -6.30
CA LEU A 66 1.88 -2.33 -6.51
C LEU A 66 0.50 -2.98 -6.36
N LEU A 67 -0.30 -2.53 -5.38
CA LEU A 67 -1.60 -3.12 -5.07
C LEU A 67 -2.74 -2.48 -5.89
N GLY A 68 -2.54 -1.28 -6.43
CA GLY A 68 -3.55 -0.52 -7.16
C GLY A 68 -3.67 -0.83 -8.66
N GLY A 69 -2.87 -1.76 -9.18
CA GLY A 69 -2.92 -2.21 -10.58
C GLY A 69 -2.44 -1.16 -11.59
N PHE A 70 -1.55 -0.25 -11.20
CA PHE A 70 -1.00 0.78 -12.09
C PHE A 70 0.07 0.18 -13.01
N GLU A 71 0.16 0.69 -14.26
CA GLU A 71 1.23 0.28 -15.18
C GLU A 71 2.55 0.91 -14.71
N VAL A 72 3.45 0.07 -14.20
CA VAL A 72 4.80 0.48 -13.82
C VAL A 72 5.76 0.10 -14.92
N ARG A 73 6.31 1.11 -15.60
CA ARG A 73 7.40 0.92 -16.54
C ARG A 73 8.71 1.31 -15.90
N GLN A 74 9.57 0.32 -15.68
CA GLN A 74 10.93 0.59 -15.26
C GLN A 74 11.72 1.13 -16.46
N VAL A 75 12.11 2.40 -16.40
CA VAL A 75 12.95 3.02 -17.43
C VAL A 75 14.38 3.09 -16.88
N GLY A 76 15.21 2.10 -17.24
CA GLY A 76 16.61 1.99 -16.78
C GLY A 76 16.90 0.81 -15.83
N GLY A 77 18.15 0.64 -15.40
CA GLY A 77 18.55 -0.45 -14.51
C GLY A 77 18.29 -0.13 -13.03
N PHE A 78 17.53 -0.97 -12.33
CA PHE A 78 17.17 -0.80 -10.89
C PHE A 78 18.41 -0.68 -9.99
N TYR A 79 19.52 -1.30 -10.42
CA TYR A 79 20.79 -1.44 -9.71
C TYR A 79 21.98 -0.87 -10.49
N ALA A 80 21.74 0.01 -11.46
CA ALA A 80 22.83 0.62 -12.22
C ALA A 80 23.66 1.61 -11.37
N GLY A 81 23.13 2.04 -10.22
CA GLY A 81 23.87 2.75 -9.19
C GLY A 81 24.38 1.77 -8.15
N GLY A 82 25.71 1.72 -7.98
CA GLY A 82 26.42 0.86 -7.04
C GLY A 82 25.71 0.73 -5.70
N GLY A 83 25.26 -0.50 -5.46
CA GLY A 83 25.08 -1.13 -4.18
C GLY A 83 25.02 -0.31 -2.88
N ILE A 84 23.86 -0.36 -2.20
CA ILE A 84 23.68 0.18 -0.84
C ILE A 84 23.86 -0.94 0.19
N TRP A 85 24.92 -0.84 1.00
CA TRP A 85 25.24 -1.77 2.08
C TRP A 85 24.90 -1.03 3.38
N PRO A 86 24.05 -1.59 4.27
CA PRO A 86 23.95 -1.05 5.61
C PRO A 86 25.28 -1.34 6.34
N SER A 87 25.90 -0.29 6.87
CA SER A 87 27.00 -0.35 7.83
C SER A 87 26.52 -0.81 9.20
#